data_AF-A0A7S7L968-F1
#
_entry.id   AF-A0A7S7L968-F1
#
_cell.length_a   1.000
_cell.length_b   1.000
_cell.length_c   1.000
_cell.angle_alpha   90.00
_cell.angle_beta   90.00
_cell.angle_gamma   90.00
#
_symmetry.space_group_name_H-M   'P 1'
#
loop_
_entity.id
_entity.type
_entity.pdbx_description
1 polymer ?
#
loop_
_entity_poly.entity_id
_entity_poly.type
_entity_poly.pdbx_seq_one_letter_code
_entity_poly.pdbx_strand_id
1 'polypeptide(L)' 'MKQYRHALKEFGITRSMSRKGNCYNNAVIENFFGIMKSEFLYLKKFESIDHFKQELEEYM' A
#
# COMPACT_ATOMS: atom_id res chain seq x y z
N MET A 1 9.59 -3.65 -15.41
CA MET A 1 10.38 -2.43 -15.12
C MET A 1 10.31 -1.35 -16.20
N LYS A 2 10.64 -1.64 -17.47
CA LYS A 2 10.54 -0.63 -18.56
C LYS A 2 9.10 -0.14 -18.78
N GLN A 3 8.13 -1.06 -18.83
CA GLN A 3 6.70 -0.73 -18.96
C GLN A 3 6.19 0.15 -17.81
N TYR A 4 6.46 -0.22 -16.55
CA TYR A 4 6.08 0.60 -15.40
C TYR A 4 6.66 2.02 -15.44
N ARG A 5 7.96 2.16 -15.77
CA ARG A 5 8.58 3.50 -15.91
C ARG A 5 8.00 4.30 -17.07
N HIS A 6 7.61 3.63 -18.15
CA HIS A 6 6.98 4.29 -19.28
C HIS A 6 5.60 4.83 -18.90
N ALA A 7 4.77 4.01 -18.25
CA ALA A 7 3.47 4.43 -17.74
C ALA A 7 3.59 5.61 -16.78
N LEU A 8 4.53 5.57 -15.83
CA LEU A 8 4.76 6.72 -14.93
C LEU A 8 5.12 8.00 -15.69
N LYS A 9 5.92 7.90 -16.75
CA LYS A 9 6.26 9.05 -17.60
C LYS A 9 5.02 9.54 -18.37
N GLU A 10 4.22 8.63 -18.91
CA GLU A 10 2.98 8.93 -19.63
C GLU A 10 1.97 9.68 -18.75
N PHE A 11 1.83 9.26 -17.49
CA PHE A 11 0.96 9.92 -16.51
C PHE A 11 1.62 11.11 -15.79
N GLY A 12 2.84 11.52 -16.15
CA GLY A 12 3.54 12.65 -15.52
C GLY A 12 3.93 12.43 -14.04
N ILE A 13 4.01 11.17 -13.60
CA ILE A 13 4.28 10.81 -12.20
C ILE A 13 5.78 10.79 -11.95
N THR A 14 6.24 11.68 -11.06
CA THR A 14 7.63 11.71 -10.60
C THR A 14 7.85 10.68 -9.50
N ARG A 15 8.84 9.81 -9.68
CA ARG A 15 9.19 8.80 -8.68
C ARG A 15 10.00 9.42 -7.54
N SER A 16 9.50 9.31 -6.32
CA SER A 16 10.24 9.65 -5.11
C SER A 16 11.16 8.49 -4.67
N MET A 17 12.31 8.34 -5.33
CA MET A 17 13.30 7.31 -4.98
C MET A 17 14.57 7.98 -4.43
N SER A 18 14.94 7.69 -3.19
CA SER A 18 16.24 8.08 -2.63
C SER A 18 17.27 6.94 -2.80
N ARG A 19 18.46 7.10 -2.23
CA ARG A 19 19.51 6.07 -2.29
C ARG A 19 19.02 4.76 -1.68
N LYS A 20 19.48 3.63 -2.23
CA LYS A 20 19.19 2.30 -1.68
C LYS A 20 19.59 2.24 -0.20
N GLY A 21 18.72 1.66 0.62
CA GLY A 21 18.94 1.55 2.08
C GLY A 21 18.34 2.68 2.91
N ASN A 22 17.63 3.64 2.30
CA ASN A 22 16.92 4.66 3.06
C ASN A 22 15.53 4.16 3.52
N CYS A 23 15.39 3.88 4.81
CA CYS A 23 14.15 3.43 5.42
C CYS A 23 13.07 4.52 5.48
N TYR A 24 13.43 5.81 5.53
CA TYR A 24 12.46 6.91 5.61
C TYR A 24 11.52 6.96 4.39
N ASN A 25 12.00 6.53 3.22
CA ASN A 25 11.17 6.41 2.02
C ASN A 25 10.03 5.41 2.18
N ASN A 26 10.19 4.40 3.05
CA ASN A 26 9.21 3.34 3.26
C ASN A 26 8.45 3.47 4.59
N ALA A 27 9.01 4.21 5.56
CA ALA A 27 8.50 4.28 6.93
C ALA A 27 7.01 4.64 7.03
N VAL A 28 6.54 5.59 6.20
CA VAL A 28 5.13 6.03 6.21
C VAL A 28 4.19 4.90 5.77
N ILE A 29 4.52 4.22 4.67
CA ILE A 29 3.65 3.16 4.15
C ILE A 29 3.76 1.89 5.00
N GLU A 30 4.92 1.61 5.59
CA GLU A 30 5.09 0.54 6.59
C GLU A 30 4.24 0.79 7.84
N ASN A 31 4.24 2.02 8.36
CA ASN A 31 3.43 2.40 9.50
C ASN A 31 1.94 2.28 9.20
N PHE A 32 1.49 2.80 8.05
CA PHE A 32 0.11 2.65 7.58
C PHE A 32 -0.32 1.17 7.55
N PHE A 33 0.49 0.30 6.93
CA PHE A 33 0.18 -1.14 6.88
C PHE A 33 0.27 -1.81 8.25
N GLY A 34 1.12 -1.32 9.15
CA GLY A 34 1.18 -1.79 10.54
C GLY A 34 -0.15 -1.54 11.25
N ILE A 35 -0.63 -0.30 11.20
CA ILE A 35 -1.90 0.13 11.82
C ILE A 35 -3.09 -0.62 11.21
N MET A 36 -3.21 -0.62 9.88
CA MET A 36 -4.31 -1.31 9.21
C MET A 36 -4.33 -2.81 9.54
N LYS A 37 -3.18 -3.46 9.69
CA LYS A 37 -3.17 -4.86 10.10
C LYS A 37 -3.60 -5.05 11.55
N SER A 38 -3.12 -4.21 12.48
CA SER A 38 -3.44 -4.34 13.90
C SER A 38 -4.89 -3.99 14.22
N GLU A 39 -5.46 -3.00 13.56
CA GLU A 39 -6.80 -2.47 13.88
C GLU A 39 -7.90 -3.11 13.05
N PHE A 40 -7.58 -3.60 11.84
CA PHE A 40 -8.57 -4.17 10.94
C PHE A 40 -8.31 -5.66 10.67
N LEU A 41 -7.17 -6.01 10.07
CA LEU A 41 -6.94 -7.37 9.56
C LEU A 41 -6.93 -8.45 10.67
N TYR A 42 -6.27 -8.18 11.80
CA TYR A 42 -6.08 -9.19 12.84
C TYR A 42 -7.24 -9.30 13.83
N LEU A 43 -8.12 -8.29 13.89
CA LEU A 43 -9.25 -8.27 14.82
C LEU A 43 -10.53 -8.85 14.22
N LYS A 44 -10.59 -9.03 12.89
CA LYS A 44 -11.75 -9.52 12.16
C LYS A 44 -11.49 -10.89 11.55
N LYS A 45 -12.55 -11.67 11.37
CA LYS A 45 -12.55 -12.88 10.54
C LYS A 45 -13.32 -12.57 9.26
N PHE A 46 -12.75 -12.97 8.13
CA PHE A 46 -13.36 -12.78 6.82
C PHE A 46 -13.78 -14.14 6.29
N GLU A 47 -15.01 -14.22 5.81
CA GLU A 47 -15.60 -15.45 5.27
C GLU A 47 -15.16 -15.72 3.84
N SER A 48 -14.78 -14.67 3.11
CA SER A 48 -14.30 -14.74 1.73
C SER A 48 -13.42 -13.54 1.40
N ILE A 49 -12.73 -13.60 0.26
CA ILE A 49 -11.97 -12.47 -0.27
C ILE A 49 -12.88 -11.29 -0.62
N ASP A 50 -14.11 -11.53 -1.07
CA ASP A 50 -15.02 -10.44 -1.43
C ASP A 50 -15.60 -9.76 -0.19
N HIS A 51 -15.90 -10.53 0.87
CA HIS A 51 -16.24 -9.96 2.18
C HIS A 51 -15.07 -9.11 2.72
N PHE A 52 -13.83 -9.61 2.62
CA PHE A 52 -12.65 -8.82 2.99
C PHE A 52 -12.53 -7.51 2.21
N LYS A 53 -12.74 -7.52 0.89
CA LYS A 53 -12.65 -6.30 0.07
C LYS A 53 -13.71 -5.27 0.46
N GLN A 54 -14.95 -5.71 0.69
CA GLN A 54 -16.03 -4.82 1.12
C GLN A 54 -15.69 -4.17 2.46
N GLU A 55 -15.31 -4.99 3.45
CA GLU A 55 -14.92 -4.51 4.78
C GLU A 55 -13.69 -3.59 4.74
N LEU A 56 -12.76 -3.83 3.81
CA LEU A 56 -11.58 -2.99 3.61
C LEU A 56 -11.95 -1.64 2.99
N GLU A 57 -12.88 -1.62 2.03
CA GLU A 57 -13.41 -0.40 1.44
C GLU A 57 -14.17 0.44 2.46
N GLU A 58 -14.90 -0.18 3.39
CA GLU A 58 -15.56 0.51 4.50
C GLU A 58 -14.58 1.04 5.57
N TYR A 59 -13.41 0.41 5.72
CA TYR A 59 -12.38 0.81 6.68
C TYR A 59 -11.52 1.99 6.19
N MET A 60 -11.35 2.16 4.87
CA MET A 60 -10.49 3.17 4.25
C MET A 60 -11.19 4.50 3.97
#